data_AF-A0AAV5QP43-F1
#
_entry.id   AF-A0AAV5QP43-F1
#
_cell.length_a   1.000
_cell.length_b   1.000
_cell.length_c   1.000
_cell.angle_alpha   90.00
_cell.angle_beta   90.00
_cell.angle_gamma   90.00
#
_symmetry.space_group_name_H-M   'P 1'
#
loop_
_entity.id
_entity.type
_entity.pdbx_description
1 polymer ?
#
loop_
_entity_poly.entity_id
_entity_poly.type
_entity_poly.pdbx_seq_one_letter_code
_entity_poly.pdbx_strand_id
1 'polypeptide(L)'
;MRFRKSMIIVLVIASIISLYLGLANITIKFDKFVHFSVFFLMTLIFYYCFETKNANQLRLMTFMVCTLCGGIGSEFLQSIMPYRTFDYKDIVMNISGSSLGILVSDLYSRYIVRRRRLKRLEIIKSIGDEGETLAENYNRSSGTYSDFDTSARSSMSGYYDGTDADDSNTYSDYYADDLENQIEGTGIQTRGRRDTTSIELKNIAPISLNDLGEEMV
;
A
#
# COMPACT_ATOMS: atom_id res chain seq x y z
N MET A 1 -7.93 -9.84 -0.03
CA MET A 1 -8.04 -8.45 0.48
C MET A 1 -7.42 -8.45 1.86
N ARG A 2 -6.40 -7.63 2.11
CA ARG A 2 -5.79 -7.50 3.43
C ARG A 2 -6.30 -6.21 4.06
N PHE A 3 -6.31 -6.16 5.40
CA PHE A 3 -6.85 -5.03 6.15
C PHE A 3 -5.79 -4.40 7.02
N ARG A 4 -5.71 -3.07 6.99
CA ARG A 4 -4.84 -2.30 7.87
C ARG A 4 -5.53 -2.15 9.23
N LYS A 5 -5.17 -3.02 10.18
CA LYS A 5 -5.81 -3.09 11.52
C LYS A 5 -5.93 -1.71 12.19
N SER A 6 -4.89 -0.89 12.14
CA SER A 6 -4.90 0.47 12.71
C SER A 6 -5.93 1.37 12.02
N MET A 7 -6.08 1.28 10.69
CA MET A 7 -7.05 2.07 9.94
C MET A 7 -8.48 1.61 10.16
N ILE A 8 -8.71 0.31 10.40
CA ILE A 8 -10.04 -0.20 10.80
C ILE A 8 -10.48 0.44 12.11
N ILE A 9 -9.60 0.49 13.12
CA ILE A 9 -9.93 1.10 14.41
C ILE A 9 -10.33 2.56 14.23
N VAL A 10 -9.54 3.30 13.44
CA VAL A 10 -9.84 4.71 13.11
C VAL A 10 -11.18 4.82 12.36
N LEU A 11 -11.46 3.93 11.40
CA LEU A 11 -12.72 3.90 10.65
C LEU A 11 -13.92 3.66 11.57
N VAL A 12 -13.81 2.71 12.50
CA VAL A 12 -14.88 2.39 13.46
C VAL A 12 -15.16 3.60 14.37
N ILE A 13 -14.11 4.21 14.92
CA ILE A 13 -14.25 5.41 15.77
C ILE A 13 -14.89 6.55 14.98
N ALA A 14 -14.39 6.81 13.77
CA ALA A 14 -14.95 7.85 12.90
C ALA A 14 -16.42 7.58 12.56
N SER A 15 -16.79 6.32 12.29
CA SER A 15 -18.17 5.93 12.00
C SER A 15 -19.11 6.17 13.18
N ILE A 16 -18.66 5.88 14.41
CA ILE A 16 -19.43 6.16 15.64
C ILE A 16 -19.63 7.67 15.81
N ILE A 17 -18.58 8.47 15.61
CA ILE A 17 -18.66 9.94 15.69
C ILE A 17 -19.62 10.49 14.62
N SER A 18 -19.50 10.01 13.39
CA SER A 18 -20.37 10.41 12.27
C SER A 18 -21.83 10.04 12.54
N LEU A 19 -22.09 8.86 13.10
CA LEU A 19 -23.43 8.42 13.45
C LEU A 19 -24.03 9.29 14.55
N TYR A 20 -23.24 9.62 15.58
CA TYR A 20 -23.64 10.53 16.63
C TYR A 20 -23.99 11.92 16.06
N LEU A 21 -23.15 12.48 15.18
CA LEU A 21 -23.40 13.78 14.55
C LEU A 21 -24.67 13.80 13.69
N GLY A 22 -24.92 12.73 12.92
CA GLY A 22 -26.07 12.65 12.03
C GLY A 22 -27.40 12.34 12.75
N LEU A 23 -27.37 11.57 13.84
CA LEU A 23 -28.58 11.18 14.56
C LEU A 23 -28.91 12.07 15.76
N ALA A 24 -27.92 12.74 16.36
CA ALA A 24 -28.18 13.58 17.51
C ALA A 24 -28.99 14.84 17.12
N ASN A 25 -29.86 15.26 18.04
CA ASN A 25 -30.62 16.50 17.92
C ASN A 25 -29.75 17.70 18.32
N ILE A 26 -28.75 18.01 17.49
CA ILE A 26 -27.79 19.10 17.71
C ILE A 26 -27.92 20.08 16.54
N THR A 27 -28.07 21.36 16.85
CA THR A 27 -28.13 22.43 15.84
C THR A 27 -26.72 22.99 15.61
N ILE A 28 -26.15 22.71 14.45
CA ILE A 28 -24.81 23.19 14.05
C ILE A 28 -24.96 24.37 13.07
N LYS A 29 -24.25 25.48 13.31
CA LYS A 29 -24.29 26.68 12.44
C LYS A 29 -23.87 26.40 10.99
N PHE A 30 -22.93 25.49 10.79
CA PHE A 30 -22.35 25.14 9.48
C PHE A 30 -22.66 23.69 9.09
N ASP A 31 -23.91 23.27 9.24
CA ASP A 31 -24.37 21.89 9.01
C ASP A 31 -23.88 21.33 7.66
N LYS A 32 -24.07 22.08 6.57
CA LYS A 32 -23.61 21.73 5.21
C LYS A 32 -22.10 21.46 5.11
N PHE A 33 -21.29 22.25 5.80
CA PHE A 33 -19.84 22.08 5.81
C PHE A 33 -19.43 20.86 6.65
N VAL A 34 -20.18 20.56 7.72
CA VAL A 34 -20.00 19.35 8.52
C VAL A 34 -20.30 18.12 7.66
N HIS A 35 -21.43 18.11 6.94
CA HIS A 35 -21.78 17.06 5.98
C HIS A 35 -20.65 16.81 4.97
N PHE A 36 -20.19 17.86 4.31
CA PHE A 36 -19.05 17.78 3.39
C PHE A 36 -17.80 17.21 4.07
N SER A 37 -17.39 17.75 5.22
CA SER A 37 -16.14 17.39 5.89
C SER A 37 -16.14 15.98 6.45
N VAL A 38 -17.26 15.56 7.05
CA VAL A 38 -17.44 14.21 7.58
C VAL A 38 -17.37 13.20 6.46
N PHE A 39 -18.11 13.40 5.37
CA PHE A 39 -18.08 12.47 4.23
C PHE A 39 -16.73 12.46 3.51
N PHE A 40 -16.04 13.59 3.41
CA PHE A 40 -14.68 13.67 2.89
C PHE A 40 -13.70 12.84 3.74
N LEU A 41 -13.65 13.08 5.05
CA LEU A 41 -12.74 12.36 5.96
C LEU A 41 -13.09 10.88 6.06
N MET A 42 -14.38 10.54 6.12
CA MET A 42 -14.83 9.15 6.16
C MET A 42 -14.37 8.38 4.92
N THR A 43 -14.46 9.02 3.76
CA THR A 43 -14.05 8.44 2.49
C THR A 43 -12.53 8.23 2.42
N LEU A 44 -11.73 9.20 2.90
CA LEU A 44 -10.28 9.05 2.99
C LEU A 44 -9.88 7.85 3.86
N ILE A 45 -10.44 7.78 5.07
CA ILE A 45 -10.14 6.71 6.04
C ILE A 45 -10.58 5.36 5.47
N PHE A 46 -11.78 5.29 4.89
CA PHE A 46 -12.30 4.08 4.28
C PHE A 46 -11.42 3.60 3.12
N TYR A 47 -11.00 4.50 2.22
CA TYR A 47 -10.13 4.15 1.10
C TYR A 47 -8.82 3.51 1.57
N TYR A 48 -8.19 4.06 2.62
CA TYR A 48 -6.92 3.54 3.16
C TYR A 48 -7.07 2.37 4.12
N CYS A 49 -8.29 1.96 4.46
CA CYS A 49 -8.57 0.80 5.30
C CYS A 49 -8.26 -0.53 4.59
N PHE A 50 -8.51 -0.55 3.27
CA PHE A 50 -8.38 -1.74 2.46
C PHE A 50 -7.07 -1.73 1.67
N GLU A 51 -6.37 -2.85 1.76
CA GLU A 51 -5.32 -3.19 0.80
C GLU A 51 -5.97 -4.10 -0.24
N THR A 52 -6.12 -3.58 -1.47
CA THR A 52 -6.51 -4.38 -2.63
C THR A 52 -5.54 -4.24 -3.79
N LYS A 53 -5.35 -5.35 -4.52
CA LYS A 53 -4.62 -5.40 -5.78
C LYS A 53 -5.32 -4.62 -6.89
N ASN A 54 -6.59 -4.22 -6.67
CA ASN A 54 -7.48 -3.58 -7.63
C ASN A 54 -8.09 -2.22 -7.12
N ALA A 55 -7.38 -1.08 -6.98
CA ALA A 55 -7.76 0.35 -7.03
C ALA A 55 -9.03 0.76 -7.82
N ASN A 56 -9.30 0.30 -9.04
CA ASN A 56 -10.59 0.37 -9.73
C ASN A 56 -11.69 -0.29 -8.89
N GLN A 57 -11.47 -1.52 -8.40
CA GLN A 57 -12.39 -2.17 -7.47
C GLN A 57 -12.44 -1.43 -6.12
N LEU A 58 -11.34 -0.86 -5.64
CA LEU A 58 -11.29 -0.04 -4.42
C LEU A 58 -12.13 1.22 -4.59
N ARG A 59 -11.91 1.99 -5.66
CA ARG A 59 -12.66 3.20 -6.01
C ARG A 59 -14.13 2.88 -6.19
N LEU A 60 -14.45 1.80 -6.88
CA LEU A 60 -15.84 1.36 -7.05
C LEU A 60 -16.47 1.00 -5.69
N MET A 61 -15.79 0.20 -4.87
CA MET A 61 -16.30 -0.16 -3.54
C MET A 61 -16.47 1.08 -2.65
N THR A 62 -15.50 1.98 -2.61
CA THR A 62 -15.56 3.25 -1.88
C THR A 62 -16.67 4.14 -2.41
N PHE A 63 -16.89 4.21 -3.72
CA PHE A 63 -18.00 4.94 -4.31
C PHE A 63 -19.34 4.35 -3.87
N MET A 64 -19.52 3.03 -3.99
CA MET A 64 -20.77 2.37 -3.60
C MET A 64 -21.05 2.54 -2.10
N VAL A 65 -20.04 2.34 -1.24
CA VAL A 65 -20.23 2.39 0.22
C VAL A 65 -20.32 3.82 0.73
N CYS A 66 -19.36 4.69 0.40
CA CYS A 66 -19.30 6.04 0.98
C CYS A 66 -20.22 7.02 0.27
N THR A 67 -20.40 6.90 -1.06
CA THR A 67 -21.19 7.89 -1.83
C THR A 67 -22.66 7.47 -1.94
N LEU A 68 -22.93 6.24 -2.37
CA LEU A 68 -24.33 5.78 -2.51
C LEU A 68 -24.92 5.40 -1.15
N CYS A 69 -24.38 4.38 -0.48
CA CYS A 69 -24.97 3.92 0.78
C CYS A 69 -24.82 4.97 1.89
N GLY A 70 -23.62 5.52 2.06
CA GLY A 70 -23.36 6.56 3.04
C GLY A 70 -24.02 7.88 2.65
N GLY A 71 -23.62 8.47 1.52
CA GLY A 71 -23.99 9.86 1.20
C GLY A 71 -25.46 10.05 0.90
N ILE A 72 -26.07 9.13 0.14
CA ILE A 72 -27.50 9.17 -0.17
C ILE A 72 -28.30 8.46 0.92
N GLY A 73 -27.90 7.24 1.30
CA GLY A 73 -28.66 6.43 2.26
C GLY A 73 -28.74 7.02 3.67
N SER A 74 -27.72 7.77 4.13
CA SER A 74 -27.79 8.42 5.45
C SER A 74 -28.89 9.48 5.53
N GLU A 75 -29.16 10.21 4.44
CA GLU A 75 -30.24 11.21 4.41
C GLU A 75 -31.60 10.53 4.50
N PHE A 76 -31.79 9.42 3.76
CA PHE A 76 -33.01 8.62 3.86
C PHE A 76 -33.21 8.08 5.28
N LEU A 77 -32.15 7.59 5.93
CA LEU A 77 -32.22 7.12 7.32
C LEU A 77 -32.56 8.25 8.29
N GLN A 78 -32.01 9.45 8.08
CA GLN A 78 -32.35 10.62 8.90
C GLN A 78 -33.80 11.07 8.70
N SER A 79 -34.33 10.97 7.48
CA SER A 79 -35.72 11.33 7.16
C SER A 79 -36.78 10.46 7.86
N ILE A 80 -36.39 9.27 8.33
CA ILE A 80 -37.25 8.40 9.15
C ILE A 80 -37.40 8.95 10.58
N MET A 81 -36.47 9.80 11.04
CA MET A 81 -36.52 10.38 12.37
C MET A 81 -37.52 11.53 12.46
N PRO A 82 -38.36 11.59 13.50
CA PRO A 82 -39.44 12.58 13.59
C PRO A 82 -38.96 14.03 13.77
N TYR A 83 -37.67 14.22 14.09
CA TYR A 83 -37.05 15.52 14.36
C TYR A 83 -36.06 15.96 13.27
N ARG A 84 -35.89 15.20 12.18
CA ARG A 84 -35.05 15.57 11.04
C ARG A 84 -35.88 15.59 9.76
N THR A 85 -35.69 16.64 8.98
CA THR A 85 -36.33 16.81 7.67
C THR A 85 -35.33 16.50 6.58
N PHE A 86 -35.80 15.83 5.53
CA PHE A 86 -35.00 15.58 4.34
C PHE A 86 -34.54 16.89 3.66
N ASP A 87 -33.23 17.10 3.50
CA ASP A 87 -32.65 18.20 2.71
C ASP A 87 -31.73 17.65 1.61
N TYR A 88 -32.12 17.88 0.35
CA TYR A 88 -31.32 17.46 -0.80
C TYR A 88 -29.94 18.12 -0.84
N LYS A 89 -29.76 19.29 -0.19
CA LYS A 89 -28.47 19.96 -0.12
C LYS A 89 -27.47 19.16 0.71
N ASP A 90 -27.92 18.43 1.71
CA ASP A 90 -27.04 17.59 2.54
C ASP A 90 -26.55 16.39 1.72
N ILE A 91 -27.41 15.80 0.87
CA ILE A 91 -26.98 14.79 -0.12
C ILE A 91 -25.91 15.36 -1.07
N VAL A 92 -26.08 16.57 -1.58
CA VAL A 92 -25.08 17.20 -2.47
C VAL A 92 -23.75 17.41 -1.75
N MET A 93 -23.78 17.82 -0.48
CA MET A 93 -22.57 17.99 0.33
C MET A 93 -21.91 16.64 0.65
N ASN A 94 -22.68 15.61 0.96
CA ASN A 94 -22.17 14.27 1.20
C ASN A 94 -21.49 13.70 -0.06
N ILE A 95 -22.15 13.80 -1.23
CA ILE A 95 -21.63 13.32 -2.51
C ILE A 95 -20.38 14.11 -2.92
N SER A 96 -20.37 15.44 -2.77
CA SER A 96 -19.20 16.25 -3.12
C SER A 96 -18.02 15.97 -2.19
N GLY A 97 -18.26 15.80 -0.89
CA GLY A 97 -17.25 15.40 0.09
C GLY A 97 -16.64 14.04 -0.23
N SER A 98 -17.48 13.02 -0.46
CA SER A 98 -16.99 11.68 -0.79
C SER A 98 -16.29 11.62 -2.15
N SER A 99 -16.80 12.33 -3.16
CA SER A 99 -16.17 12.38 -4.49
C SER A 99 -14.78 13.01 -4.42
N LEU A 100 -14.64 14.12 -3.68
CA LEU A 100 -13.33 14.74 -3.46
C LEU A 100 -12.41 13.82 -2.65
N GLY A 101 -12.95 13.09 -1.66
CA GLY A 101 -12.20 12.10 -0.90
C GLY A 101 -11.61 11.00 -1.78
N ILE A 102 -12.41 10.42 -2.68
CA ILE A 102 -11.95 9.42 -3.66
C ILE A 102 -10.86 10.01 -4.56
N LEU A 103 -11.08 11.22 -5.10
CA LEU A 103 -10.11 11.87 -6.00
C LEU A 103 -8.77 12.10 -5.30
N VAL A 104 -8.78 12.69 -4.10
CA VAL A 104 -7.57 12.97 -3.32
C VAL A 104 -6.86 11.66 -2.96
N SER A 105 -7.60 10.65 -2.51
CA SER A 105 -7.03 9.32 -2.21
C SER A 105 -6.39 8.67 -3.43
N ASP A 106 -7.03 8.74 -4.59
CA ASP A 106 -6.49 8.15 -5.81
C ASP A 106 -5.21 8.86 -6.26
N LEU A 107 -5.24 10.20 -6.35
CA LEU A 107 -4.09 11.01 -6.73
C LEU A 107 -2.92 10.84 -5.76
N TYR A 108 -3.18 10.89 -4.45
CA TYR A 108 -2.13 10.75 -3.44
C TYR A 108 -1.50 9.37 -3.48
N SER A 109 -2.31 8.32 -3.70
CA SER A 109 -1.78 6.96 -3.80
C SER A 109 -0.91 6.79 -5.05
N ARG A 110 -1.35 7.28 -6.21
CA ARG A 110 -0.54 7.27 -7.44
C ARG A 110 0.78 8.02 -7.28
N TYR A 111 0.74 9.17 -6.60
CA TYR A 111 1.91 9.97 -6.32
C TYR A 111 2.93 9.25 -5.43
N ILE A 112 2.49 8.59 -4.35
CA ILE A 112 3.38 7.82 -3.47
C ILE A 112 4.04 6.68 -4.25
N VAL A 113 3.28 5.92 -5.03
CA VAL A 113 3.80 4.81 -5.84
C VAL A 113 4.86 5.33 -6.81
N ARG A 114 4.60 6.43 -7.51
CA ARG A 114 5.57 7.05 -8.43
C ARG A 114 6.86 7.46 -7.72
N ARG A 115 6.78 8.06 -6.53
CA ARG A 115 7.99 8.45 -5.77
C ARG A 115 8.78 7.25 -5.27
N ARG A 116 8.13 6.17 -4.85
CA ARG A 116 8.81 4.93 -4.43
C ARG A 116 9.53 4.27 -5.61
N ARG A 117 8.90 4.24 -6.79
CA ARG A 117 9.53 3.74 -8.03
C ARG A 117 10.82 4.48 -8.37
N LEU A 118 10.78 5.82 -8.35
CA LEU A 118 11.97 6.62 -8.67
C LEU A 118 13.13 6.36 -7.72
N LYS A 119 12.86 6.24 -6.40
CA LYS A 119 13.90 5.87 -5.42
C LYS A 119 14.48 4.47 -5.66
N ARG A 120 13.64 3.49 -6.02
CA ARG A 120 14.10 2.13 -6.33
C ARG A 120 14.98 2.11 -7.58
N LEU A 121 14.59 2.83 -8.63
CA LEU A 121 15.39 2.95 -9.85
C LEU A 121 16.73 3.63 -9.59
N GLU A 122 16.76 4.64 -8.73
CA GLU A 122 18.00 5.31 -8.29
C GLU A 122 18.94 4.35 -7.56
N ILE A 123 18.42 3.53 -6.63
CA ILE A 123 19.20 2.50 -5.93
C ILE A 123 19.72 1.43 -6.89
N ILE A 124 18.89 0.93 -7.82
CA ILE A 124 19.31 -0.08 -8.80
C ILE A 124 20.42 0.48 -9.71
N LYS A 125 20.31 1.75 -10.12
CA LYS A 125 21.33 2.41 -10.93
C LYS A 125 22.65 2.57 -10.15
N SER A 126 22.60 2.99 -8.89
CA SER A 126 23.82 3.14 -8.09
C SER A 126 24.55 1.81 -7.88
N ILE A 127 23.82 0.71 -7.67
CA ILE A 127 24.41 -0.63 -7.56
C ILE A 127 25.05 -1.06 -8.89
N GLY A 128 24.42 -0.74 -10.02
CA GLY A 128 24.97 -1.02 -11.36
C GLY A 128 26.29 -0.27 -11.60
N ASP A 129 26.31 1.04 -11.33
CA ASP A 129 27.50 1.88 -11.49
C ASP A 129 28.66 1.41 -10.57
N GLU A 130 28.37 1.02 -9.32
CA GLU A 130 29.35 0.42 -8.41
C GLU A 130 29.88 -0.93 -8.92
N GLY A 131 29.00 -1.77 -9.48
CA GLY A 131 29.39 -3.05 -10.07
C GLY A 131 30.32 -2.90 -11.28
N GLU A 132 30.04 -1.94 -12.16
CA GLU A 132 30.89 -1.65 -13.33
C GLU A 132 32.27 -1.12 -12.92
N THR A 133 32.34 -0.20 -11.95
CA THR A 133 33.62 0.34 -11.47
C THR A 133 34.47 -0.72 -10.77
N LEU A 134 33.86 -1.65 -10.03
CA LEU A 134 34.56 -2.80 -9.44
C LEU A 134 35.11 -3.75 -10.51
N ALA A 135 34.32 -4.05 -11.55
CA ALA A 135 34.75 -4.91 -12.66
C ALA A 135 35.91 -4.28 -13.46
N GLU A 136 35.86 -2.96 -13.71
CA GLU A 136 36.93 -2.22 -14.38
C GLU A 136 38.22 -2.21 -13.56
N ASN A 137 38.14 -1.92 -12.25
CA ASN A 137 39.29 -1.94 -11.36
C ASN A 137 39.91 -3.34 -11.23
N TYR A 138 39.09 -4.40 -11.18
CA TYR A 138 39.56 -5.78 -11.17
C TYR A 138 40.32 -6.14 -12.45
N ASN A 139 39.78 -5.82 -13.63
CA ASN A 139 40.46 -6.07 -14.90
C ASN A 139 41.77 -5.29 -15.03
N ARG A 140 41.81 -4.04 -14.55
CA ARG A 140 43.02 -3.20 -14.57
C ARG A 140 44.12 -3.71 -13.63
N SER A 141 43.75 -4.23 -12.46
CA SER A 141 44.68 -4.77 -11.46
C SER A 141 45.13 -6.19 -11.77
N SER A 142 44.34 -6.97 -12.51
CA SER A 142 44.65 -8.36 -12.86
C SER A 142 45.57 -8.50 -14.07
N GLY A 143 45.81 -7.43 -14.85
CA GLY A 143 46.79 -7.43 -15.95
C GLY A 143 46.53 -8.43 -17.08
N THR A 144 45.30 -8.96 -17.18
CA THR A 144 44.96 -10.01 -18.14
C THR A 144 44.42 -9.40 -19.42
N TYR A 145 45.20 -9.43 -20.50
CA TYR A 145 44.64 -9.38 -21.84
C TYR A 145 43.90 -10.69 -22.07
N SER A 146 42.58 -10.63 -22.20
CA SER A 146 41.85 -11.65 -22.93
C SER A 146 40.66 -11.00 -23.63
N ASP A 147 40.75 -10.97 -24.95
CA ASP A 147 39.60 -11.11 -25.83
C ASP A 147 38.64 -12.14 -25.23
N PHE A 148 37.54 -11.68 -24.65
CA PHE A 148 36.43 -12.56 -24.32
C PHE A 148 35.12 -11.88 -24.69
N ASP A 149 34.42 -12.58 -25.59
CA ASP A 149 33.27 -12.22 -26.39
C ASP A 149 32.36 -11.07 -25.91
N THR A 150 32.16 -10.15 -26.86
CA THR A 150 31.21 -9.03 -26.85
C THR A 150 29.73 -9.48 -26.92
N SER A 151 29.44 -10.78 -26.78
CA SER A 151 28.09 -11.34 -26.97
C SER A 151 27.14 -11.12 -25.78
N ALA A 152 27.66 -10.85 -24.58
CA ALA A 152 26.82 -10.60 -23.38
C ALA A 152 26.29 -9.15 -23.28
N ARG A 153 26.79 -8.21 -24.10
CA ARG A 153 26.34 -6.80 -24.08
C ARG A 153 24.96 -6.59 -24.70
N SER A 154 24.43 -7.56 -25.44
CA SER A 154 23.15 -7.42 -26.16
C SER A 154 21.90 -7.75 -25.35
N SER A 155 22.02 -8.38 -24.17
CA SER A 155 20.86 -8.81 -23.38
C SER A 155 20.43 -7.78 -22.31
N MET A 156 21.23 -6.73 -22.11
CA MET A 156 21.01 -5.65 -21.15
C MET A 156 20.87 -4.28 -21.85
N SER A 157 20.54 -4.28 -23.14
CA SER A 157 20.18 -3.07 -23.90
C SER A 157 18.70 -3.13 -24.30
N GLY A 158 17.86 -3.61 -23.40
CA GLY A 158 16.42 -3.40 -23.43
C GLY A 158 16.15 -2.00 -22.89
N TYR A 159 16.33 -1.01 -23.77
CA TYR A 159 15.85 0.35 -23.65
C TYR A 159 14.44 0.35 -23.01
N TYR A 160 14.34 0.71 -21.73
CA TYR A 160 13.07 1.11 -21.13
C TYR A 160 12.71 2.45 -21.74
N ASP A 161 12.10 2.39 -22.93
CA ASP A 161 11.41 3.53 -23.49
C ASP A 161 10.22 3.83 -22.59
N GLY A 162 10.27 4.99 -21.94
CA GLY A 162 9.27 5.46 -20.99
C GLY A 162 8.00 5.96 -21.66
N THR A 163 7.70 5.53 -22.88
CA THR A 163 6.51 5.90 -23.64
C THR A 163 5.68 4.66 -23.91
N ASP A 164 4.98 4.19 -22.88
CA ASP A 164 3.65 3.56 -22.97
C ASP A 164 3.23 3.25 -21.54
N ALA A 165 2.72 4.29 -20.86
CA ALA A 165 2.01 4.12 -19.61
C ALA A 165 0.68 3.43 -19.90
N ASP A 166 0.71 2.13 -20.15
CA ASP A 166 -0.47 1.31 -20.07
C ASP A 166 -0.91 1.33 -18.58
N ASP A 167 -2.01 2.04 -18.33
CA ASP A 167 -2.60 2.32 -17.01
C ASP A 167 -3.03 1.02 -16.27
N SER A 168 -2.87 -0.13 -16.93
CA SER A 168 -3.06 -1.49 -16.42
C SER A 168 -1.98 -1.92 -15.40
N ASN A 169 -0.76 -1.37 -15.48
CA ASN A 169 0.39 -1.79 -14.68
C ASN A 169 0.69 -0.92 -13.45
N THR A 170 -0.15 0.07 -13.14
CA THR A 170 -0.05 0.95 -11.95
C THR A 170 -0.27 0.19 -10.62
N TYR A 171 -0.45 -1.12 -10.70
CA TYR A 171 -1.42 -1.81 -9.90
C TYR A 171 -0.89 -3.03 -9.15
N SER A 172 -0.03 -3.78 -9.84
CA SER A 172 0.86 -4.76 -9.23
C SER A 172 1.74 -4.13 -8.13
N ASP A 173 2.03 -2.83 -8.25
CA ASP A 173 3.04 -2.15 -7.44
C ASP A 173 2.58 -1.69 -6.05
N TYR A 174 1.27 -1.73 -5.77
CA TYR A 174 0.76 -1.49 -4.43
C TYR A 174 1.29 -2.51 -3.39
N TYR A 175 1.87 -3.64 -3.85
CA TYR A 175 2.28 -4.76 -2.99
C TYR A 175 3.73 -5.20 -3.14
N ALA A 176 4.54 -4.59 -4.00
CA ALA A 176 5.95 -4.95 -4.08
C ALA A 176 6.67 -4.72 -2.73
N ASP A 177 6.15 -3.84 -1.87
CA ASP A 177 6.66 -3.58 -0.50
C ASP A 177 6.40 -4.74 0.50
N ASP A 178 5.36 -5.55 0.33
CA ASP A 178 5.01 -6.59 1.32
C ASP A 178 5.81 -7.89 1.09
N LEU A 179 6.18 -8.18 -0.16
CA LEU A 179 7.08 -9.29 -0.47
C LEU A 179 8.51 -8.95 -0.04
N GLU A 180 8.91 -7.68 -0.17
CA GLU A 180 10.22 -7.18 0.25
C GLU A 180 10.37 -7.17 1.78
N ASN A 181 9.36 -6.76 2.55
CA ASN A 181 9.40 -6.87 4.02
C ASN A 181 9.48 -8.33 4.51
N GLN A 182 8.95 -9.29 3.74
CA GLN A 182 9.08 -10.72 4.06
C GLN A 182 10.46 -11.29 3.66
N ILE A 183 11.10 -10.71 2.64
CA ILE A 183 12.46 -11.07 2.21
C ILE A 183 13.52 -10.42 3.13
N GLU A 184 13.34 -9.16 3.51
CA GLU A 184 14.20 -8.45 4.47
C GLU A 184 14.09 -9.05 5.89
N GLY A 185 12.90 -9.55 6.27
CA GLY A 185 12.69 -10.25 7.54
C GLY A 185 13.20 -11.70 7.58
N THR A 186 13.58 -12.29 6.45
CA THR A 186 14.03 -13.70 6.37
C THR A 186 15.53 -13.87 6.13
N GLY A 187 16.33 -12.81 6.26
CA GLY A 187 17.80 -12.92 6.29
C GLY A 187 18.39 -13.76 5.16
N ILE A 188 17.77 -13.75 3.97
CA ILE A 188 18.27 -14.52 2.84
C ILE A 188 19.46 -13.75 2.26
N GLN A 189 20.65 -14.04 2.79
CA GLN A 189 21.89 -13.83 2.06
C GLN A 189 21.74 -14.50 0.70
N THR A 190 21.82 -13.72 -0.37
CA THR A 190 21.99 -14.23 -1.73
C THR A 190 23.33 -14.97 -1.80
N ARG A 191 23.32 -16.24 -1.39
CA ARG A 191 24.48 -17.13 -1.48
C ARG A 191 24.67 -17.46 -2.95
N GLY A 192 25.67 -16.81 -3.54
CA GLY A 192 26.19 -17.15 -4.85
C GLY A 192 26.41 -18.66 -4.95
N ARG A 193 25.86 -19.21 -6.03
CA ARG A 193 26.04 -20.58 -6.52
C ARG A 193 27.52 -20.97 -6.45
N ARG A 194 27.85 -21.91 -5.57
CA ARG A 194 29.09 -22.69 -5.62
C ARG A 194 28.72 -24.16 -5.46
N ASP A 195 29.10 -24.92 -6.47
CA ASP A 195 28.89 -26.35 -6.60
C ASP A 195 29.62 -27.16 -5.51
N THR A 196 29.03 -28.31 -5.19
CA THR A 196 29.64 -29.55 -4.66
C THR A 196 30.58 -29.48 -3.46
N THR A 197 30.12 -29.96 -2.30
CA THR A 197 30.73 -31.12 -1.60
C THR A 197 29.88 -31.55 -0.40
N SER A 198 29.72 -32.86 -0.28
CA SER A 198 28.94 -33.62 0.69
C SER A 198 29.36 -33.41 2.15
N ILE A 199 28.39 -33.17 3.05
CA ILE A 199 28.52 -33.45 4.49
C ILE A 199 27.20 -34.01 5.02
N GLU A 200 27.27 -35.21 5.59
CA GLU A 200 26.22 -35.96 6.29
C GLU A 200 25.53 -35.14 7.39
N LEU A 201 24.19 -35.16 7.41
CA LEU A 201 23.40 -34.77 8.58
C LEU A 201 23.12 -36.03 9.42
N LYS A 202 23.92 -36.22 10.48
CA LYS A 202 23.67 -37.23 11.51
C LYS A 202 23.37 -36.53 12.82
N ASN A 203 22.14 -36.74 13.31
CA ASN A 203 21.65 -36.53 14.69
C ASN A 203 21.65 -35.09 15.23
N ILE A 204 20.46 -34.59 15.58
CA ILE A 204 20.03 -34.35 16.98
C ILE A 204 18.52 -34.00 16.96
N ALA A 205 17.79 -34.67 17.84
CA ALA A 205 16.34 -34.65 18.01
C ALA A 205 15.81 -33.33 18.63
N PRO A 206 14.49 -33.02 18.51
CA PRO A 206 13.89 -31.80 19.06
C PRO A 206 13.75 -31.88 20.60
N ILE A 207 14.19 -30.84 21.31
CA ILE A 207 14.00 -30.68 22.75
C ILE A 207 12.58 -30.15 23.02
N SER A 208 11.83 -30.88 23.84
CA SER A 208 10.45 -30.59 24.27
C SER A 208 10.42 -29.67 25.49
N LEU A 209 9.43 -28.77 25.49
CA LEU A 209 9.04 -27.85 26.57
C LEU A 209 8.56 -28.57 27.83
N ASN A 210 9.41 -28.76 28.84
CA ASN A 210 8.95 -29.11 30.20
C ASN A 210 9.93 -28.84 31.36
N ASP A 211 11.01 -28.06 31.18
CA ASP A 211 12.14 -28.12 32.13
C ASP A 211 12.64 -26.79 32.70
N LEU A 212 11.78 -25.78 32.91
CA LEU A 212 12.13 -24.60 33.73
C LEU A 212 10.93 -24.07 34.52
N GLY A 213 10.50 -24.87 35.51
CA GLY A 213 9.75 -24.41 36.66
C GLY A 213 10.50 -24.84 37.93
N GLU A 214 10.54 -23.93 38.90
CA GLU A 214 11.07 -24.04 40.26
C GLU A 214 12.49 -23.52 40.57
N GLU A 215 12.52 -22.81 41.71
CA GLU A 215 13.64 -22.26 42.48
C GLU A 215 14.30 -20.96 42.00
N MET A 216 13.86 -19.82 42.57
CA MET A 216 14.53 -19.23 43.73
C MET A 216 13.81 -17.96 44.24
N VAL A 217 13.35 -18.06 45.50
CA VAL A 217 13.17 -17.04 46.57
C VAL A 217 12.66 -15.64 46.19
#